data_AF-A0A9E2AT17-F1
#
_entry.id   AF-A0A9E2AT17-F1
#
_cell.length_a   1.000
_cell.length_b   1.000
_cell.length_c   1.000
_cell.angle_alpha   90.00
_cell.angle_beta   90.00
_cell.angle_gamma   90.00
#
_symmetry.space_group_name_H-M   'P 1'
#
loop_
_entity.id
_entity.type
_entity.pdbx_description
1 polymer ?
#
loop_
_entity_poly.entity_id
_entity_poly.type
_entity_poly.pdbx_seq_one_letter_code
_entity_poly.pdbx_strand_id
1 'polypeptide(L)'
;ATKIALIPMGFCYPGKGKSGDLPPRAECAPLWHEPLLDTMPHLELVLLIGRYAQNYYLGKTVKKTLTETVASYEIYLPKFLPLPHPSPRNRFWLTKNPWFEERVVPELQLQVTTILISA
;
A
#
# COMPACT_ATOMS: atom_id res chain seq x y z
N ALA A 1 9.58 -0.27 -17.84
CA ALA A 1 8.47 0.33 -17.07
C ALA A 1 8.93 1.68 -16.55
N THR A 2 8.39 2.79 -17.08
CA THR A 2 8.75 4.17 -16.68
C THR A 2 7.66 4.88 -15.88
N LYS A 3 6.47 4.27 -15.77
CA LYS A 3 5.26 4.84 -15.14
C LYS A 3 4.96 4.29 -13.73
N ILE A 4 5.83 3.45 -13.18
CA ILE A 4 5.62 2.78 -11.89
C ILE A 4 6.87 2.97 -11.02
N ALA A 5 6.68 3.38 -9.77
CA ALA A 5 7.71 3.48 -8.76
C ALA A 5 7.42 2.53 -7.59
N LEU A 6 8.47 2.01 -6.95
CA LEU A 6 8.38 1.23 -5.72
C LEU A 6 9.12 1.98 -4.62
N ILE A 7 8.38 2.41 -3.61
CA ILE A 7 8.91 3.19 -2.47
C ILE A 7 8.70 2.36 -1.19
N PRO A 8 9.74 1.75 -0.62
CA PRO A 8 9.60 1.01 0.63
C PRO A 8 9.47 1.96 1.81
N MET A 9 8.71 1.60 2.84
CA MET A 9 8.57 2.40 4.07
C MET A 9 9.89 2.64 4.82
N GLY A 10 10.91 1.82 4.55
CA GLY A 10 12.28 2.00 5.02
C GLY A 10 13.24 1.76 3.86
N PHE A 11 14.15 2.69 3.64
CA PHE A 11 15.10 2.64 2.52
C PHE A 11 16.36 1.81 2.83
N CYS A 12 16.48 1.32 4.06
CA CYS A 12 17.58 0.49 4.51
C CYS A 12 17.05 -0.82 5.08
N TYR A 13 17.82 -1.89 4.91
CA TYR A 13 17.58 -3.16 5.59
C TYR A 13 17.60 -2.95 7.11
N PRO A 14 16.50 -3.25 7.84
CA PRO A 14 16.41 -2.92 9.26
C PRO A 14 17.08 -3.95 10.17
N GLY A 15 17.62 -5.04 9.62
CA GLY A 15 18.19 -6.15 10.37
C GLY A 15 17.23 -7.35 10.50
N LYS A 16 17.79 -8.47 10.95
CA LYS A 16 17.07 -9.74 11.10
C LYS A 16 16.34 -9.81 12.44
N GLY A 17 15.02 -10.00 12.41
CA GLY A 17 14.19 -10.30 13.56
C GLY A 17 13.95 -11.81 13.75
N LYS A 18 13.05 -12.16 14.67
CA LYS A 18 12.75 -13.56 15.02
C LYS A 18 12.00 -14.32 13.92
N SER A 19 11.15 -13.63 13.16
CA SER A 19 10.22 -14.25 12.20
C SER A 19 10.34 -13.69 10.77
N GLY A 20 11.42 -12.98 10.49
CA GLY A 20 11.64 -12.19 9.29
C GLY A 20 12.46 -10.95 9.62
N ASP A 21 12.37 -9.93 8.78
CA ASP A 21 13.07 -8.67 9.00
C ASP A 21 12.41 -7.85 10.13
N LEU A 22 13.19 -6.98 10.75
CA LEU A 22 12.69 -5.98 11.70
C LEU A 22 11.74 -4.98 11.00
N PRO A 23 10.90 -4.25 11.76
CA PRO A 23 10.06 -3.21 11.17
C PRO A 23 10.89 -2.10 10.50
N PRO A 24 10.31 -1.37 9.52
CA PRO A 24 10.94 -0.17 8.99
C PRO A 24 11.30 0.83 10.10
N ARG A 25 12.44 1.50 9.93
CA ARG A 25 12.85 2.61 10.81
C ARG A 25 11.83 3.75 10.75
N ALA A 26 11.34 4.19 11.90
CA ALA A 26 10.21 5.12 12.02
C ALA A 26 10.51 6.51 11.44
N GLU A 27 11.77 6.92 11.43
CA GLU A 27 12.26 8.18 10.87
C GLU A 27 12.35 8.18 9.35
N CYS A 28 12.39 7.02 8.69
CA CYS A 28 12.72 6.96 7.26
C CYS A 28 11.66 7.64 6.39
N ALA A 29 10.38 7.27 6.56
CA ALA A 29 9.31 7.86 5.75
C ALA A 29 9.11 9.36 6.01
N PRO A 30 9.05 9.85 7.27
CA PRO A 30 8.97 11.29 7.54
C PRO A 30 10.13 12.11 6.94
N LEU A 31 11.34 11.56 6.88
CA LEU A 31 12.50 12.28 6.36
C LEU A 31 12.56 12.33 4.84
N TRP A 32 12.11 11.27 4.16
CA TRP A 32 12.46 11.06 2.75
C TRP A 32 11.28 10.90 1.79
N HIS A 33 10.10 10.51 2.26
CA HIS A 33 9.00 10.22 1.34
C HIS A 33 8.44 11.49 0.70
N GLU A 34 8.19 12.55 1.47
CA GLU A 34 7.62 13.79 0.93
C GLU A 34 8.54 14.44 -0.12
N PRO A 35 9.86 14.67 0.15
CA PRO A 35 10.77 15.18 -0.88
C PRO A 35 10.84 14.31 -2.14
N LEU A 36 10.70 12.98 -2.01
CA LEU A 36 10.69 12.07 -3.14
C LEU A 36 9.38 12.20 -3.95
N LEU A 37 8.23 12.26 -3.27
CA LEU A 37 6.92 12.39 -3.92
C LEU A 37 6.77 13.74 -4.63
N ASP A 38 7.39 14.80 -4.12
CA ASP A 38 7.41 16.12 -4.78
C ASP A 38 8.09 16.08 -6.16
N THR A 39 8.96 15.10 -6.41
CA THR A 39 9.58 14.88 -7.75
C THR A 39 8.69 14.09 -8.72
N MET A 40 7.49 13.69 -8.29
CA MET A 40 6.55 12.87 -9.06
C MET A 40 5.24 13.63 -9.32
N PRO A 41 5.25 14.72 -10.13
CA PRO A 41 4.08 15.60 -10.30
C PRO A 41 2.89 14.93 -11.01
N HIS A 42 3.10 13.77 -11.63
CA HIS A 42 2.06 13.00 -12.33
C HIS A 42 1.62 11.75 -11.53
N LEU A 43 1.85 11.73 -10.22
CA LEU A 43 1.41 10.63 -9.36
C LEU A 43 -0.11 10.63 -9.20
N GLU A 44 -0.79 9.65 -9.80
CA GLU A 44 -2.26 9.55 -9.77
C GLU A 44 -2.79 8.58 -8.69
N LEU A 45 -2.07 7.50 -8.41
CA LEU A 45 -2.49 6.46 -7.47
C LEU A 45 -1.31 5.92 -6.66
N VAL A 46 -1.53 5.74 -5.36
CA VAL A 46 -0.56 5.13 -4.44
C VAL A 46 -1.14 3.85 -3.84
N LEU A 47 -0.48 2.73 -4.11
CA LEU A 47 -0.84 1.43 -3.55
C LEU A 47 -0.23 1.25 -2.15
N LEU A 48 -1.05 1.23 -1.10
CA LEU A 48 -0.61 1.13 0.29
C LEU A 48 -0.58 -0.34 0.75
N ILE A 49 0.56 -0.99 0.51
CA ILE A 49 0.74 -2.42 0.78
C ILE A 49 1.16 -2.67 2.24
N GLY A 50 0.25 -3.24 3.02
CA GLY A 50 0.50 -3.63 4.41
C GLY A 50 0.37 -2.49 5.43
N ARG A 51 0.38 -2.87 6.70
CA ARG A 51 -0.04 -1.99 7.80
C ARG A 51 0.88 -0.79 8.04
N TYR A 52 2.18 -0.92 7.82
CA TYR A 52 3.11 0.21 8.00
C TYR A 52 2.81 1.34 7.01
N ALA A 53 2.59 1.01 5.74
CA ALA A 53 2.23 2.00 4.71
C ALA A 53 0.85 2.60 4.99
N GLN A 54 -0.14 1.77 5.32
CA GLN A 54 -1.49 2.22 5.64
C GLN A 54 -1.52 3.17 6.85
N ASN A 55 -0.86 2.82 7.95
CA ASN A 55 -0.81 3.67 9.14
C ASN A 55 -0.16 5.03 8.84
N TYR A 56 0.93 5.05 8.07
CA TYR A 56 1.65 6.27 7.75
C TYR A 56 0.82 7.21 6.86
N TYR A 57 0.34 6.70 5.72
CA TYR A 57 -0.31 7.55 4.71
C TYR A 57 -1.77 7.87 5.03
N LEU A 58 -2.50 6.99 5.73
CA LEU A 58 -3.91 7.22 6.08
C LEU A 58 -4.05 7.95 7.43
N GLY A 59 -3.02 7.91 8.27
CA GLY A 59 -2.99 8.62 9.55
C GLY A 59 -4.24 8.32 10.39
N LYS A 60 -5.02 9.36 10.73
CA LYS A 60 -6.23 9.23 11.57
C LYS A 60 -7.41 8.53 10.90
N THR A 61 -7.40 8.39 9.56
CA THR A 61 -8.51 7.77 8.83
C THR A 61 -8.37 6.25 8.70
N VAL A 62 -7.19 5.71 9.03
CA VAL A 62 -6.95 4.26 9.05
C VAL A 62 -7.95 3.56 9.97
N LYS A 63 -8.43 2.38 9.57
CA LYS A 63 -9.32 1.58 10.43
C LYS A 63 -8.50 0.82 11.48
N LYS A 64 -9.21 0.25 12.46
CA LYS A 64 -8.59 -0.46 13.59
C LYS A 64 -7.76 -1.66 13.14
N THR A 65 -8.19 -2.35 12.08
CA THR A 65 -7.50 -3.53 11.53
C THR A 65 -7.10 -3.36 10.06
N LEU A 66 -6.15 -4.18 9.61
CA LEU A 66 -5.79 -4.30 8.19
C LEU A 66 -7.03 -4.66 7.36
N THR A 67 -7.80 -5.65 7.80
CA THR A 67 -8.99 -6.12 7.11
C THR A 67 -10.02 -5.01 6.92
N GLU A 68 -10.36 -4.28 7.99
CA GLU A 68 -11.33 -3.18 7.89
C GLU A 68 -10.81 -2.04 7.00
N THR A 69 -9.51 -1.76 7.04
CA THR A 69 -8.90 -0.73 6.19
C THR A 69 -9.01 -1.11 4.73
N VAL A 70 -8.65 -2.34 4.37
CA VAL A 70 -8.79 -2.85 3.00
C VAL A 70 -10.26 -2.95 2.58
N ALA A 71 -11.15 -3.37 3.48
CA ALA A 71 -12.59 -3.46 3.18
C ALA A 71 -13.24 -2.09 2.94
N SER A 72 -12.64 -1.01 3.48
CA SER A 72 -13.10 0.36 3.30
C SER A 72 -12.36 1.09 2.17
N TYR A 73 -11.73 0.37 1.22
CA TYR A 73 -10.81 0.97 0.23
C TYR A 73 -11.39 2.18 -0.53
N GLU A 74 -12.68 2.15 -0.81
CA GLU A 74 -13.40 3.19 -1.58
C GLU A 74 -13.24 4.59 -0.96
N ILE A 75 -13.16 4.70 0.36
CA ILE A 75 -13.05 6.01 1.03
C ILE A 75 -11.67 6.65 0.87
N TYR A 76 -10.68 5.89 0.39
CA TYR A 76 -9.30 6.37 0.22
C TYR A 76 -8.96 6.64 -1.26
N LEU A 77 -9.81 6.16 -2.19
CA LEU A 77 -9.71 6.48 -3.60
C LEU A 77 -10.05 7.96 -3.85
N PRO A 78 -9.56 8.55 -4.97
CA PRO A 78 -8.70 7.95 -5.99
C PRO A 78 -7.21 7.89 -5.59
N LYS A 79 -6.81 8.61 -4.53
CA LYS A 79 -5.39 8.82 -4.21
C LYS A 79 -4.71 7.57 -3.67
N PHE A 80 -5.38 6.81 -2.81
CA PHE A 80 -4.80 5.66 -2.12
C PHE A 80 -5.65 4.40 -2.31
N LEU A 81 -4.99 3.27 -2.53
CA LEU A 81 -5.62 1.96 -2.47
C LEU A 81 -4.91 1.06 -1.44
N PRO A 82 -5.52 0.83 -0.26
CA PRO A 82 -4.93 -0.06 0.75
C PRO A 82 -5.06 -1.53 0.35
N LEU A 83 -3.93 -2.24 0.41
CA LEU A 83 -3.85 -3.66 0.06
C LEU A 83 -3.15 -4.46 1.17
N PRO A 84 -3.49 -5.74 1.36
CA PRO A 84 -2.67 -6.62 2.19
C PRO A 84 -1.33 -6.91 1.51
N HIS A 85 -0.35 -7.41 2.26
CA HIS A 85 0.92 -7.84 1.66
C HIS A 85 0.72 -9.08 0.78
N PRO A 86 1.30 -9.16 -0.44
CA PRO A 86 1.17 -10.32 -1.34
C PRO A 86 2.04 -11.52 -0.89
N SER A 87 2.24 -11.69 0.41
CA SER A 87 3.04 -12.79 0.95
C SER A 87 2.27 -14.11 0.85
N PRO A 88 2.93 -15.25 0.55
CA PRO A 88 2.32 -16.56 0.67
C PRO A 88 1.72 -16.83 2.05
N ARG A 89 2.22 -16.18 3.11
CA ARG A 89 1.68 -16.25 4.48
C ARG A 89 0.25 -15.70 4.58
N ASN A 90 -0.18 -14.90 3.60
CA ASN A 90 -1.49 -14.27 3.59
C ASN A 90 -2.61 -15.15 2.98
N ARG A 91 -2.30 -16.39 2.54
CA ARG A 91 -3.29 -17.33 1.97
C ARG A 91 -4.51 -17.53 2.87
N PHE A 92 -4.31 -17.76 4.18
CA PHE A 92 -5.42 -17.94 5.12
C PHE A 92 -6.30 -16.69 5.25
N TRP A 93 -5.71 -15.49 5.13
CA TRP A 93 -6.48 -14.26 5.14
C TRP A 93 -7.35 -14.15 3.89
N LEU A 94 -6.79 -14.46 2.70
CA LEU A 94 -7.54 -14.45 1.44
C LEU A 94 -8.72 -15.42 1.48
N THR A 95 -8.53 -16.66 1.96
CA THR A 95 -9.61 -17.63 2.11
C THR A 95 -10.73 -17.15 3.03
N LYS A 96 -10.42 -16.37 4.07
CA LYS A 96 -11.42 -15.80 4.99
C LYS A 96 -12.06 -14.51 4.47
N ASN A 97 -11.49 -13.90 3.43
CA ASN A 97 -11.92 -12.62 2.89
C ASN A 97 -12.06 -12.73 1.35
N PRO A 98 -12.95 -13.61 0.84
CA PRO A 98 -13.09 -13.84 -0.61
C PRO A 98 -13.47 -12.57 -1.37
N TRP A 99 -14.18 -11.67 -0.69
CA TRP A 99 -14.53 -10.35 -1.19
C TRP A 99 -13.34 -9.51 -1.66
N PHE A 100 -12.12 -9.80 -1.20
CA PHE A 100 -10.91 -9.12 -1.68
C PHE A 100 -10.69 -9.37 -3.17
N GLU A 101 -10.77 -10.63 -3.59
CA GLU A 101 -10.59 -11.02 -5.00
C GLU A 101 -11.81 -10.65 -5.84
N GLU A 102 -13.02 -10.65 -5.25
CA GLU A 102 -14.25 -10.33 -5.96
C GLU A 102 -14.46 -8.82 -6.18
N ARG A 103 -13.93 -7.97 -5.30
CA ARG A 103 -14.21 -6.52 -5.31
C ARG A 103 -12.97 -5.64 -5.40
N VAL A 104 -11.95 -5.90 -4.57
CA VAL A 104 -10.77 -5.04 -4.47
C VAL A 104 -9.82 -5.25 -5.66
N VAL A 105 -9.61 -6.50 -6.08
CA VAL A 105 -8.73 -6.81 -7.21
C VAL A 105 -9.27 -6.26 -8.54
N PRO A 106 -10.58 -6.40 -8.88
CA PRO A 106 -11.15 -5.75 -10.05
C PRO A 106 -11.01 -4.22 -10.02
N GLU A 107 -11.22 -3.59 -8.86
CA GLU A 107 -11.01 -2.15 -8.72
C GLU A 107 -9.54 -1.77 -8.97
N LEU A 108 -8.59 -2.50 -8.38
CA LEU A 108 -7.16 -2.28 -8.63
C LEU A 108 -6.85 -2.37 -10.13
N GLN A 109 -7.37 -3.39 -10.81
CA GLN A 109 -7.17 -3.58 -12.25
C GLN A 109 -7.75 -2.42 -13.05
N LEU A 110 -8.96 -1.97 -12.72
CA LEU A 110 -9.63 -0.84 -13.36
C LEU A 110 -8.80 0.44 -13.21
N GLN A 111 -8.47 0.82 -11.97
CA GLN A 111 -7.72 2.04 -11.67
C GLN A 111 -6.36 2.06 -12.39
N VAL A 112 -5.60 0.96 -12.29
CA VAL A 112 -4.29 0.85 -12.94
C VAL A 112 -4.42 0.90 -14.47
N THR A 113 -5.41 0.21 -15.04
CA THR A 113 -5.62 0.20 -16.50
C THR A 113 -5.97 1.60 -17.01
N THR A 114 -6.90 2.29 -16.33
CA THR A 114 -7.29 3.65 -16.68
C THR A 114 -6.07 4.58 -16.65
N ILE A 115 -5.28 4.59 -15.57
CA ILE A 115 -4.10 5.46 -15.45
C ILE A 115 -3.05 5.16 -16.52
N LEU A 116 -2.75 3.88 -16.76
CA LEU A 116 -1.70 3.51 -17.70
C LEU A 116 -2.06 3.78 -19.18
N ILE A 117 -3.36 3.78 -19.51
CA ILE A 117 -3.87 4.08 -20.86
C ILE A 117 -4.08 5.60 -21.07
N SER A 118 -4.47 6.33 -20.02
CA SER A 118 -4.71 7.78 -20.09
C SER A 118 -3.42 8.64 -20.09
N ALA A 119 -2.28 8.05 -19.74
CA ALA A 119 -0.96 8.67 -19.74
C ALA A 119 -0.19 8.46 -21.05
#